data_AF-A0A7C5NKF7-F1
#
_entry.id   AF-A0A7C5NKF7-F1
#
_cell.length_a   1.000
_cell.length_b   1.000
_cell.length_c   1.000
_cell.angle_alpha   90.00
_cell.angle_beta   90.00
_cell.angle_gamma   90.00
#
_symmetry.space_group_name_H-M   'P 1'
#
loop_
_entity.id
_entity.type
_entity.pdbx_description
1 polymer ?
#
loop_
_entity_poly.entity_id
_entity_poly.type
_entity_poly.pdbx_seq_one_letter_code
_entity_poly.pdbx_strand_id
1 'polypeptide(L)' 'MVLTLFILALARPRLTLKQQSVNAEGIDIMLAMDVSTSMLSTDFDPNRLEASKKVAKDFIKNRPYDRIGLVIFSG' A
#
# COMPACT_ATOMS: atom_id res chain seq x y z
N MET A 1 4.21 -53.07 -9.09
CA MET A 1 3.87 -52.10 -8.01
C MET A 1 5.08 -51.69 -7.17
N VAL A 2 5.91 -52.62 -6.68
CA VAL A 2 7.07 -52.32 -5.81
C VAL A 2 8.14 -51.43 -6.48
N LEU A 3 8.47 -51.70 -7.74
CA LEU A 3 9.47 -50.93 -8.47
C LEU A 3 9.08 -49.45 -8.61
N THR A 4 7.80 -49.18 -8.86
CA THR A 4 7.24 -47.83 -8.98
C THR A 4 7.36 -47.04 -7.68
N LEU A 5 7.16 -47.71 -6.53
CA LEU A 5 7.30 -47.08 -5.21
C LEU A 5 8.76 -46.73 -4.90
N PHE A 6 9.72 -47.58 -5.31
CA PHE A 6 11.15 -47.30 -5.16
C PHE A 6 11.59 -46.08 -5.98
N ILE A 7 11.09 -45.95 -7.21
CA ILE A 7 11.39 -44.82 -8.09
C ILE A 7 10.84 -43.52 -7.48
N LEU A 8 9.60 -43.52 -6.96
CA LEU A 8 9.01 -42.34 -6.31
C LEU A 8 9.75 -41.92 -5.04
N ALA A 9 10.23 -42.89 -4.25
CA ALA A 9 11.02 -42.61 -3.04
C ALA A 9 12.38 -41.98 -3.38
N LEU A 10 13.04 -42.44 -4.44
CA LEU A 10 14.32 -41.90 -4.91
C LEU A 10 14.18 -40.53 -5.58
N ALA A 11 13.06 -40.27 -6.25
CA ALA A 11 12.78 -39.00 -6.92
C ALA A 11 12.69 -37.81 -5.96
N ARG A 12 12.56 -38.05 -4.63
CA ARG A 12 12.42 -37.03 -3.58
C ARG A 12 11.56 -35.86 -4.06
N PRO A 13 10.27 -36.09 -4.34
CA PRO A 13 9.38 -35.05 -4.84
C PRO A 13 9.32 -33.91 -3.82
N ARG A 14 9.97 -32.79 -4.15
CA ARG A 14 9.95 -31.58 -3.33
C ARG A 14 8.89 -30.65 -3.89
N LEU A 15 7.89 -30.36 -3.08
CA LEU A 15 7.00 -29.23 -3.32
C LEU A 15 7.82 -27.97 -3.08
N THR A 16 8.29 -27.34 -4.16
CA THR A 16 8.89 -26.02 -4.07
C THR A 16 7.76 -25.03 -3.78
N LEU A 17 7.64 -24.62 -2.52
CA LEU A 17 6.87 -23.44 -2.15
C LEU A 17 7.59 -22.24 -2.78
N LYS A 18 7.15 -21.83 -3.97
CA LYS A 18 7.51 -20.52 -4.49
C LYS A 18 6.86 -19.51 -3.54
N GLN A 19 7.63 -19.02 -2.57
CA GLN A 19 7.34 -17.72 -1.99
C GLN A 19 7.43 -16.73 -3.16
N GLN A 20 6.27 -16.33 -3.67
CA GLN A 20 6.20 -15.12 -4.47
C GLN A 20 6.55 -13.98 -3.52
N SER A 21 7.83 -13.62 -3.47
CA SER A 21 8.23 -12.32 -2.96
C SER A 21 7.59 -11.31 -3.89
N VAL A 22 6.48 -10.72 -3.47
CA VAL A 22 5.96 -9.52 -4.10
C VAL A 22 7.02 -8.45 -3.83
N ASN A 23 7.99 -8.35 -4.75
CA ASN A 23 8.94 -7.24 -4.77
C ASN A 23 8.15 -6.02 -5.23
N ALA A 24 7.39 -5.44 -4.31
CA ALA A 24 6.83 -4.13 -4.53
C ALA A 24 7.93 -3.12 -4.22
N GLU A 25 8.55 -2.58 -5.27
CA GLU A 25 9.40 -1.40 -5.15
C GLU A 25 8.51 -0.20 -4.82
N GLY A 26 8.24 0.00 -3.53
CA GLY A 26 7.54 1.19 -3.05
C GLY A 26 8.46 2.40 -3.03
N ILE A 27 7.91 3.58 -3.32
CA ILE A 27 8.63 4.86 -3.23
C ILE A 27 8.27 5.62 -1.95
N ASP A 28 9.11 6.61 -1.59
CA ASP A 28 8.84 7.55 -0.50
C ASP A 28 8.03 8.74 -1.01
N ILE A 29 6.86 9.00 -0.41
CA ILE A 29 5.97 10.11 -0.77
C ILE A 29 5.73 10.98 0.47
N MET A 30 5.93 12.29 0.35
CA MET A 30 5.56 13.26 1.39
C MET A 30 4.34 14.07 0.98
N LEU A 31 3.29 13.99 1.78
CA LEU A 31 2.09 14.82 1.65
C LEU A 31 2.27 16.08 2.51
N ALA A 32 2.13 17.25 1.92
CA ALA A 32 2.08 18.52 2.64
C ALA A 32 0.64 19.04 2.65
N MET A 33 0.05 19.19 3.83
CA MET A 33 -1.35 19.62 4.00
C MET A 33 -1.43 20.94 4.76
N ASP A 34 -2.09 21.92 4.14
CA ASP A 34 -2.42 23.19 4.78
C ASP A 34 -3.64 23.02 5.71
N VAL A 35 -3.55 23.61 6.91
CA VAL A 35 -4.65 23.71 7.87
C VAL A 35 -4.95 25.16 8.25
N SER A 36 -4.59 26.12 7.40
CA SER A 36 -4.93 27.54 7.52
C SER A 36 -6.45 27.77 7.53
N THR A 37 -6.88 28.92 8.02
CA THR A 37 -8.31 29.29 8.07
C THR A 37 -8.98 29.24 6.69
N SER A 38 -8.23 29.46 5.62
CA SER A 38 -8.72 29.36 4.23
C SER A 38 -9.22 27.95 3.87
N MET A 39 -8.70 26.92 4.54
CA MET A 39 -9.09 25.52 4.34
C MET A 39 -10.43 25.16 4.99
N LEU A 40 -10.97 26.04 5.83
CA LEU A 40 -12.34 25.93 6.34
C LEU A 40 -13.39 26.50 5.36
N SER A 41 -12.97 27.00 4.20
CA SER A 41 -13.89 27.43 3.15
C SER A 41 -14.78 26.28 2.69
N THR A 42 -16.07 26.59 2.48
CA THR A 42 -17.13 25.64 2.13
C THR A 42 -17.46 25.63 0.63
N ASP A 43 -16.49 26.01 -0.20
CA ASP A 43 -16.58 25.85 -1.65
C ASP A 43 -16.56 24.38 -2.09
N PHE A 44 -16.11 23.49 -1.19
CA PHE A 44 -16.34 22.05 -1.23
C PHE A 44 -17.16 21.62 -0.01
N ASP A 45 -18.05 20.65 -0.18
CA ASP A 45 -18.82 20.08 0.93
C ASP A 45 -18.00 19.00 1.68
N PRO A 46 -17.82 19.08 3.01
CA PRO A 46 -18.26 20.14 3.93
C PRO A 46 -17.29 21.33 4.05
N ASN A 47 -16.01 21.16 3.74
CA ASN A 47 -15.04 22.24 3.52
C ASN A 47 -13.81 21.69 2.78
N ARG A 48 -12.91 22.58 2.33
CA ARG A 48 -11.67 22.18 1.64
C ARG A 48 -10.84 21.19 2.44
N LEU A 49 -10.71 21.39 3.75
CA LEU A 49 -9.92 20.51 4.61
C LEU A 49 -10.48 19.08 4.64
N GLU A 50 -11.79 18.92 4.80
CA GLU A 50 -12.43 17.61 4.77
C GLU A 50 -12.37 16.97 3.38
N ALA A 51 -12.52 17.76 2.31
CA ALA A 51 -12.32 17.29 0.95
C ALA A 51 -10.88 16.79 0.72
N SER A 52 -9.87 17.56 1.16
CA SER A 52 -8.46 17.17 1.07
C SER A 52 -8.15 15.92 1.88
N LYS A 53 -8.71 15.77 3.08
CA LYS A 53 -8.58 14.54 3.88
C LYS A 53 -9.17 13.33 3.17
N LYS A 54 -10.32 13.47 2.52
CA LYS A 54 -10.95 12.39 1.75
C LYS A 54 -10.05 11.94 0.60
N VAL A 55 -9.56 12.89 -0.20
CA VAL A 55 -8.64 12.61 -1.30
C VAL A 55 -7.35 11.96 -0.81
N ALA A 56 -6.77 12.45 0.29
CA ALA A 56 -5.56 11.86 0.88
C ALA A 56 -5.79 10.41 1.34
N LYS A 57 -6.93 10.11 1.98
CA LYS A 57 -7.29 8.74 2.37
C LYS A 57 -7.41 7.82 1.17
N ASP A 58 -8.09 8.27 0.11
CA ASP A 58 -8.26 7.48 -1.11
C ASP A 58 -6.90 7.27 -1.83
N PHE A 59 -6.03 8.28 -1.82
CA PHE A 59 -4.67 8.20 -2.37
C PHE A 59 -3.81 7.15 -1.65
N ILE A 60 -3.83 7.14 -0.31
CA ILE A 60 -3.08 6.20 0.54
C ILE A 60 -3.62 4.78 0.37
N LYS A 61 -4.94 4.61 0.32
CA LYS A 61 -5.59 3.29 0.22
C LYS A 61 -5.19 2.53 -1.04
N ASN A 62 -4.92 3.24 -2.14
CA ASN A 62 -4.50 2.65 -3.41
C ASN A 62 -2.99 2.32 -3.46
N ARG A 63 -2.23 2.56 -2.38
CA ARG A 63 -0.78 2.43 -2.33
C ARG A 63 -0.31 1.59 -1.13
N PRO A 64 -0.58 0.28 -1.14
CA PRO A 64 -0.27 -0.60 0.01
C PRO A 64 1.24 -0.83 0.24
N TYR A 65 2.09 -0.48 -0.73
CA TYR A 65 3.53 -0.74 -0.68
C TYR A 65 4.38 0.54 -0.60
N ASP A 66 3.79 1.73 -0.82
CA ASP A 66 4.52 2.98 -0.74
C ASP A 66 4.67 3.44 0.70
N ARG A 67 5.78 4.11 1.00
CA ARG A 67 6.02 4.74 2.31
C ARG A 67 5.54 6.19 2.23
N ILE A 68 4.51 6.52 3.00
CA ILE A 68 3.86 7.83 2.92
C ILE A 68 4.04 8.57 4.25
N GLY A 69 4.65 9.75 4.21
CA GLY A 69 4.69 10.69 5.33
C GLY A 69 3.74 11.86 5.12
N LEU A 70 3.35 12.51 6.21
CA LEU A 70 2.45 13.66 6.23
C LEU A 70 3.08 14.80 7.03
N VAL A 71 3.17 15.96 6.40
CA VAL A 71 3.54 17.23 7.03
C VAL A 71 2.33 18.13 7.02
N ILE A 72 2.00 18.68 8.18
CA ILE A 72 0.90 19.63 8.35
C ILE A 72 1.51 20.99 8.63
N PHE A 73 1.02 22.02 7.97
CA PHE A 73 1.45 23.39 8.19
C PHE A 73 0.25 24.34 8.25
N SER A 74 0.44 25.44 8.95
CA SER A 74 -0.55 26.50 9.12
C SER A 74 0.19 27.83 9.12
N GLY A 75 -0.35 28.83 8.43
CA GLY A 75 0.16 30.20 8.37
C GLY A 75 -0.91 31.19 8.83
#